data_AF-A0A0L0W313-F1
#
_entry.id   AF-A0A0L0W313-F1
#
_cell.length_a   1.000
_cell.length_b   1.000
_cell.length_c   1.000
_cell.angle_alpha   90.00
_cell.angle_beta   90.00
_cell.angle_gamma   90.00
#
_symmetry.space_group_name_H-M   'P 1'
#
loop_
_entity.id
_entity.type
_entity.pdbx_description
1 polymer ?
#
loop_
_entity_poly.entity_id
_entity_poly.type
_entity_poly.pdbx_seq_one_letter_code
_entity_poly.pdbx_strand_id
1 'polypeptide(L)'
;MIWTTTKQLLQTKYGLSVHNITVAMINRTLDPEGVDNRSKRVLKRRVFHVPGPNYIWSADGHDKLKKFGITIYGFIDAWSRKVLGIFVHVTNNDPRHIGYYYLQLVKSQGGYPDVQPPTEA
;
A
#
# COMPACT_ATOMS: atom_id res chain seq x y z
N MET A 1 -4.25 -11.20 -9.30
CA MET A 1 -2.94 -10.58 -9.61
C MET A 1 -1.93 -10.95 -8.52
N ILE A 2 -1.70 -12.25 -8.27
CA ILE A 2 -0.89 -12.75 -7.11
C ILE A 2 0.09 -13.87 -7.54
N TRP A 3 -0.13 -14.55 -8.68
CA TRP A 3 0.84 -15.51 -9.23
C TRP A 3 2.18 -14.87 -9.63
N THR A 4 2.15 -13.56 -9.90
CA THR A 4 3.33 -12.78 -10.27
C THR A 4 4.32 -12.66 -9.13
N THR A 5 3.88 -12.54 -7.87
CA THR A 5 4.79 -12.21 -6.77
C THR A 5 5.73 -13.35 -6.39
N THR A 6 5.22 -14.59 -6.26
CA THR A 6 6.06 -15.76 -5.95
C THR A 6 7.02 -16.08 -7.09
N LYS A 7 6.52 -16.06 -8.34
CA LYS A 7 7.37 -16.27 -9.52
C LYS A 7 8.43 -15.18 -9.65
N GLN A 8 8.05 -13.92 -9.45
CA GLN A 8 8.97 -12.80 -9.53
C GLN A 8 10.03 -12.89 -8.43
N LEU A 9 9.65 -13.26 -7.21
CA LEU A 9 10.59 -13.50 -6.12
C LEU A 9 11.58 -14.64 -6.44
N LEU A 10 11.07 -15.77 -6.95
CA LEU A 10 11.91 -16.89 -7.39
C LEU A 10 12.92 -16.46 -8.45
N GLN A 11 12.49 -15.62 -9.40
CA GLN A 11 13.35 -15.11 -10.45
C GLN A 11 14.35 -14.07 -9.95
N THR A 12 13.92 -13.07 -9.18
CA THR A 12 14.76 -11.93 -8.79
C THR A 12 15.71 -12.25 -7.64
N LYS A 13 15.30 -13.08 -6.69
CA LYS A 13 16.10 -13.40 -5.50
C LYS A 13 16.91 -14.68 -5.68
N TYR A 14 16.39 -15.65 -6.43
CA TYR A 14 17.00 -16.98 -6.56
C TYR A 14 17.39 -17.34 -8.00
N GLY A 15 17.12 -16.49 -9.00
CA GLY A 15 17.46 -16.75 -10.40
C GLY A 15 16.64 -17.86 -11.06
N LEU A 16 15.57 -18.34 -10.42
CA LEU A 16 14.80 -19.49 -10.89
C LEU A 16 13.67 -19.03 -11.82
N SER A 17 13.79 -19.38 -13.10
CA SER A 17 12.72 -19.20 -14.08
C SER A 17 11.81 -20.41 -14.08
N VAL A 18 10.59 -20.23 -13.55
CA VAL A 18 9.62 -21.32 -13.40
C VAL A 18 8.32 -20.98 -14.14
N HIS A 19 7.70 -21.97 -14.77
CA HIS A 19 6.41 -21.79 -15.41
C HIS A 19 5.31 -21.47 -14.37
N ASN A 20 4.32 -20.66 -14.76
CA ASN A 20 3.24 -20.22 -13.85
C ASN A 20 2.46 -21.42 -13.27
N ILE A 21 2.26 -22.46 -14.09
CA ILE A 21 1.55 -23.67 -13.67
C ILE A 21 2.30 -24.37 -12.55
N THR A 22 3.62 -24.49 -12.64
CA THR A 22 4.44 -25.11 -11.61
C THR A 22 4.37 -24.34 -10.29
N VAL A 23 4.47 -23.01 -10.34
CA VAL A 23 4.31 -22.16 -9.14
C VAL A 23 2.91 -22.33 -8.55
N ALA A 24 1.88 -22.43 -9.39
CA ALA A 24 0.51 -22.64 -8.93
C ALA A 24 0.31 -24.00 -8.26
N MET A 25 0.92 -25.07 -8.81
CA MET A 25 0.90 -26.40 -8.20
C MET A 25 1.61 -26.40 -6.85
N ILE A 26 2.83 -25.85 -6.78
CA ILE A 26 3.60 -25.74 -5.53
C ILE A 26 2.80 -24.98 -4.45
N ASN A 27 2.22 -23.83 -4.79
CA ASN A 27 1.42 -23.07 -3.85
C ASN A 27 0.19 -23.84 -3.36
N ARG A 28 -0.44 -24.65 -4.22
CA ARG A 28 -1.58 -25.47 -3.84
C ARG A 28 -1.18 -26.66 -2.96
N THR A 29 0.03 -27.19 -3.14
CA THR A 29 0.59 -28.23 -2.27
C THR A 29 0.99 -27.68 -0.91
N LEU A 30 1.61 -26.50 -0.85
CA LEU A 30 2.10 -25.90 0.40
C LEU A 30 1.00 -25.23 1.24
N ASP A 31 0.01 -24.61 0.59
CA ASP A 31 -1.05 -23.83 1.23
C ASP A 31 -2.40 -24.05 0.50
N PRO A 32 -2.97 -25.27 0.55
CA PRO A 32 -4.21 -25.59 -0.14
C PRO A 32 -5.38 -24.72 0.35
N GLU A 33 -5.46 -24.48 1.66
CA GLU A 33 -6.51 -23.68 2.27
C GLU A 33 -6.40 -22.20 1.89
N GLY A 34 -5.20 -21.62 1.94
CA GLY A 34 -5.01 -20.23 1.51
C GLY A 34 -5.21 -20.03 0.02
N VAL A 35 -4.87 -21.02 -0.82
CA VAL A 35 -5.23 -21.01 -2.26
C VAL A 35 -6.75 -21.03 -2.43
N ASP A 36 -7.46 -21.92 -1.74
CA ASP A 36 -8.93 -22.00 -1.79
C ASP A 36 -9.57 -20.68 -1.31
N ASN A 37 -9.13 -20.17 -0.15
CA ASN A 37 -9.62 -18.92 0.42
C ASN A 37 -9.39 -17.71 -0.52
N ARG A 38 -8.24 -17.64 -1.21
CA ARG A 38 -7.98 -16.60 -2.22
C ARG A 38 -8.83 -16.79 -3.48
N SER A 39 -9.10 -18.04 -3.87
CA SER A 39 -9.92 -18.38 -5.05
C SER A 39 -11.37 -17.91 -4.93
N LYS A 40 -11.90 -17.86 -3.70
CA LYS A 40 -13.25 -17.36 -3.38
C LYS A 40 -13.43 -15.86 -3.69
N ARG A 41 -12.34 -15.10 -3.90
CA ARG A 41 -12.35 -13.65 -4.21
C ARG A 41 -13.13 -12.81 -3.18
N VAL A 42 -13.20 -13.27 -1.94
CA VAL A 42 -13.87 -12.54 -0.85
C VAL A 42 -12.92 -11.49 -0.28
N LEU A 43 -13.33 -10.22 -0.31
CA LEU A 43 -12.61 -9.14 0.36
C LEU A 43 -12.80 -9.26 1.88
N LYS A 44 -11.80 -9.82 2.59
CA LYS A 44 -11.76 -9.74 4.05
C LYS A 44 -11.39 -8.30 4.45
N ARG A 45 -12.39 -7.50 4.81
CA ARG A 45 -12.17 -6.16 5.37
C ARG A 45 -11.53 -6.29 6.75
N ARG A 46 -10.38 -5.64 6.93
CA ARG A 46 -9.79 -5.44 8.26
C ARG A 46 -10.41 -4.19 8.86
N VAL A 47 -10.80 -4.25 10.12
CA VAL A 47 -11.19 -3.04 10.87
C VAL A 47 -9.89 -2.32 11.22
N PHE A 48 -9.72 -1.11 10.71
CA PHE A 48 -8.56 -0.26 10.97
C PHE A 48 -8.92 0.71 12.10
N HIS A 49 -8.57 0.36 13.33
CA HIS A 49 -8.80 1.23 14.49
C HIS A 49 -7.63 2.21 14.66
N VAL A 50 -7.95 3.49 14.78
CA VAL A 50 -6.97 4.56 14.98
C VAL A 50 -7.36 5.28 16.28
N PRO A 51 -6.45 5.45 17.25
CA PRO A 51 -6.75 6.05 18.56
C PRO A 51 -7.27 7.49 18.52
N GLY A 52 -6.87 8.28 17.51
CA GLY A 52 -7.28 9.68 17.42
C GLY A 52 -6.75 10.41 16.18
N PRO A 53 -7.09 11.70 16.03
CA PRO A 53 -6.58 12.54 14.95
C PRO A 53 -5.06 12.68 15.02
N ASN A 54 -4.42 12.80 13.85
CA ASN A 54 -2.97 12.89 13.70
C ASN A 54 -2.21 11.71 14.33
N TYR A 55 -2.85 10.56 14.53
CA TYR A 55 -2.15 9.35 14.96
C TYR A 55 -1.54 8.61 13.76
N ILE A 56 -2.28 8.52 12.66
CA ILE A 56 -1.82 7.94 11.38
C ILE A 56 -2.29 8.82 10.23
N TRP A 57 -1.37 9.19 9.34
CA TRP A 57 -1.70 9.77 8.04
C TRP A 57 -1.56 8.68 6.97
N SER A 58 -2.65 8.43 6.25
CA SER A 58 -2.64 7.53 5.09
C SER A 58 -2.31 8.31 3.82
N ALA A 59 -1.44 7.76 2.99
CA ALA A 59 -1.07 8.31 1.70
C ALA A 59 -1.31 7.29 0.58
N ASP A 60 -1.87 7.74 -0.53
CA ASP A 60 -2.10 6.88 -1.71
C ASP A 60 -1.86 7.63 -3.02
N GLY A 61 -1.40 6.90 -4.04
CA GLY A 61 -1.15 7.41 -5.38
C GLY A 61 -2.26 6.99 -6.36
N HIS A 62 -2.78 7.94 -7.13
CA HIS A 62 -3.86 7.73 -8.07
C HIS A 62 -3.41 7.89 -9.53
N ASP A 63 -3.57 6.82 -10.31
CA ASP A 63 -3.01 6.71 -11.67
C ASP A 63 -4.04 6.83 -12.81
N LYS A 64 -5.32 7.14 -12.52
CA LYS A 64 -6.36 7.23 -13.56
C LYS A 64 -6.04 8.27 -14.65
N LEU A 65 -5.32 9.33 -14.30
CA LEU A 65 -4.93 10.39 -15.22
C LEU A 65 -3.47 10.24 -15.72
N LYS A 66 -2.79 9.14 -15.38
CA LYS A 66 -1.37 8.90 -15.74
C LYS A 66 -1.16 8.91 -17.25
N LYS A 67 -2.16 8.47 -18.02
CA LYS A 67 -2.17 8.54 -19.50
C LYS A 67 -2.08 9.97 -20.05
N PHE A 68 -2.41 10.97 -19.24
CA PHE A 68 -2.29 12.40 -19.56
C PHE A 68 -1.08 13.05 -18.87
N GLY A 69 -0.16 12.26 -18.29
CA GLY A 69 0.97 12.78 -17.53
C GLY A 69 0.60 13.38 -16.18
N ILE A 70 -0.55 12.99 -15.61
CA ILE A 70 -1.04 13.51 -14.33
C ILE A 70 -1.19 12.33 -13.36
N THR A 71 -0.41 12.36 -12.29
CA THR A 71 -0.52 11.45 -11.15
C THR A 71 -0.86 12.26 -9.91
N ILE A 72 -1.73 11.72 -9.07
CA ILE A 72 -2.23 12.43 -7.88
C ILE A 72 -1.76 11.68 -6.64
N TYR A 73 -1.26 12.40 -5.65
CA TYR A 73 -0.98 11.88 -4.31
C TYR A 73 -1.99 12.47 -3.33
N GLY A 74 -2.77 11.62 -2.69
CA GLY A 74 -3.72 12.03 -1.65
C GLY A 74 -3.21 11.65 -0.27
N PHE A 75 -3.25 12.60 0.66
CA PHE A 75 -2.96 12.38 2.07
C PHE A 75 -4.20 12.66 2.91
N ILE A 76 -4.52 11.75 3.82
CA ILE A 76 -5.69 11.83 4.68
C ILE A 76 -5.35 11.42 6.10
N ASP A 77 -5.97 12.08 7.07
CA ASP A 77 -5.95 11.63 8.45
C ASP A 77 -6.79 10.35 8.58
N ALA A 78 -6.20 9.28 9.12
CA ALA A 78 -6.84 7.97 9.10
C ALA A 78 -8.03 7.88 10.06
N TRP A 79 -8.03 8.67 11.14
CA TRP A 79 -9.12 8.71 12.13
C TRP A 79 -10.30 9.57 11.65
N SER A 80 -10.06 10.85 11.39
CA SER A 80 -11.11 11.82 11.01
C SER A 80 -11.51 11.76 9.54
N ARG A 81 -10.72 11.09 8.69
CA ARG A 81 -10.86 11.11 7.22
C ARG A 81 -10.65 12.48 6.58
N LYS A 82 -10.14 13.46 7.34
CA LYS A 82 -9.81 14.80 6.84
C LYS A 82 -8.74 14.70 5.75
N VAL A 83 -8.95 15.39 4.63
CA VAL A 83 -7.93 15.54 3.59
C VAL A 83 -6.87 16.50 4.09
N LEU A 84 -5.63 16.03 4.18
CA LEU A 84 -4.47 16.81 4.62
C LEU A 84 -3.83 17.54 3.44
N GLY A 85 -3.80 16.88 2.27
CA GLY A 85 -3.31 17.48 1.04
C GLY A 85 -3.52 16.60 -0.17
N ILE A 86 -3.56 17.26 -1.33
CA ILE A 86 -3.58 16.63 -2.65
C ILE A 86 -2.46 17.25 -3.45
N PHE A 87 -1.56 16.42 -3.95
CA PHE A 87 -0.41 16.85 -4.74
C PHE A 87 -0.49 16.22 -6.13
N VAL A 88 0.01 16.94 -7.13
CA VAL A 88 0.03 16.47 -8.51
C VAL A 88 1.47 16.37 -8.99
N HIS A 89 1.78 15.28 -9.68
CA HIS A 89 3.08 15.07 -10.30
C HIS A 89 2.96 14.38 -11.66
N VAL A 90 4.03 14.38 -12.45
CA VAL A 90 4.06 13.71 -13.76
C VAL A 90 4.27 12.19 -13.68
N THR A 91 4.73 11.69 -12.54
CA THR A 91 5.03 10.27 -12.31
C THR A 91 4.80 9.90 -10.85
N ASN A 92 4.27 8.69 -10.62
CA ASN A 92 4.17 8.10 -9.28
C ASN A 92 5.27 7.09 -8.94
N ASN A 93 6.22 6.87 -9.86
CA ASN A 93 7.19 5.77 -9.75
C ASN A 93 8.41 6.11 -8.86
N ASP A 94 8.55 7.35 -8.41
CA ASP A 94 9.67 7.79 -7.57
C ASP A 94 9.20 8.05 -6.12
N PRO A 95 9.71 7.28 -5.13
CA PRO A 95 9.35 7.45 -3.73
C PRO A 95 9.82 8.79 -3.13
N ARG A 96 10.72 9.53 -3.78
CA ARG A 96 11.17 10.85 -3.30
C ARG A 96 10.05 11.88 -3.28
N HIS A 97 9.12 11.82 -4.25
CA HIS A 97 8.00 12.76 -4.32
C HIS A 97 7.07 12.61 -3.12
N ILE A 98 6.69 11.38 -2.75
CA ILE A 98 5.80 11.14 -1.60
C ILE A 98 6.47 11.59 -0.29
N GLY A 99 7.78 11.38 -0.14
CA GLY A 99 8.53 11.90 1.01
C GLY A 99 8.56 13.42 1.07
N TYR A 100 8.77 14.09 -0.07
CA TYR A 100 8.72 15.55 -0.15
C TYR A 100 7.34 16.11 0.21
N TYR A 101 6.26 15.54 -0.33
CA TYR A 101 4.89 15.96 0.00
C TYR A 101 4.54 15.73 1.47
N TYR A 102 5.01 14.62 2.04
CA TYR A 102 4.88 14.38 3.47
C TYR A 102 5.55 15.49 4.30
N LEU A 103 6.79 15.88 3.98
CA LEU A 103 7.47 16.96 4.69
C LEU A 103 6.78 18.32 4.52
N GLN A 104 6.21 18.60 3.35
CA GLN A 104 5.39 19.79 3.14
C GLN A 104 4.14 19.80 4.04
N LEU A 105 3.50 18.64 4.22
CA LEU A 105 2.36 18.50 5.13
C LEU A 105 2.78 18.68 6.59
N VAL A 106 3.89 18.09 7.01
CA VAL A 106 4.40 18.27 8.38
C VAL A 106 4.60 19.76 8.68
N LYS A 107 5.20 20.49 7.72
CA LYS A 107 5.39 21.94 7.84
C LYS A 107 4.06 22.71 7.87
N SER A 108 3.07 22.33 7.06
CA SER A 108 1.79 23.04 6.96
C SER A 108 0.84 22.77 8.13
N GLN A 109 0.85 21.55 8.67
CA GLN A 109 0.05 21.18 9.83
C GLN A 109 0.70 21.63 11.15
N GLY A 110 1.97 22.03 11.14
CA GLY A 110 2.71 22.41 12.34
C GLY A 110 3.01 21.21 13.26
N GLY A 111 2.99 20.00 12.71
CA GLY A 111 3.14 18.75 13.46
C GLY A 111 3.21 17.54 12.53
N TYR A 112 3.57 16.38 13.07
CA TYR A 112 3.64 15.11 12.36
C TYR A 112 2.78 14.08 13.09
N PRO A 113 2.39 12.97 12.43
CA PRO A 113 1.63 11.95 13.10
C PRO A 113 2.45 11.26 14.19
N ASP A 114 2.00 11.38 15.44
CA ASP A 114 2.69 10.81 16.60
C ASP A 114 2.09 9.45 16.95
N VAL A 115 2.79 8.39 16.55
CA VAL A 115 2.46 7.02 16.91
C VAL A 115 3.02 6.77 18.31
N GLN A 116 2.37 7.33 19.34
CA GLN A 116 2.69 6.88 20.69
C GLN A 116 2.27 5.42 20.82
N PRO A 117 3.15 4.52 21.29
CA PRO A 117 2.76 3.12 21.49
C PRO A 117 1.50 3.10 22.37
N PRO A 118 0.57 2.16 22.13
CA PRO A 118 -0.64 2.08 22.94
C PRO A 118 -0.22 2.00 24.41
N THR A 119 -0.59 3.01 25.20
CA THR A 119 -0.43 2.96 26.65
C THR A 119 -1.23 1.77 27.13
N GLU A 120 -0.55 0.78 27.70
CA GLU A 120 -1.20 -0.38 28.31
C GLU A 120 -2.26 0.12 29.30
N ALA A 121 -3.51 -0.30 29.09
CA ALA A 121 -4.66 -0.05 29.94
C ALA A 121 -5.11 -1.36 30.58
#